data_AF-A0A0B1SEY5-F1
#
_entry.id   AF-A0A0B1SEY5-F1
#
_cell.length_a   1.000
_cell.length_b   1.000
_cell.length_c   1.000
_cell.angle_alpha   90.00
_cell.angle_beta   90.00
_cell.angle_gamma   90.00
#
_symmetry.space_group_name_H-M   'P 1'
#
loop_
_entity.id
_entity.type
_entity.pdbx_description
1 polymer ?
#
loop_
_entity_poly.entity_id
_entity_poly.type
_entity_poly.pdbx_seq_one_letter_code
_entity_poly.pdbx_strand_id
1 'polypeptide(L)'
;MESSSSITQSFSIQWMRSSSIFRATFLKIRRKKVLLRTGITLAPWEFKTRDIRVGEYVGGQGVVDICKCLIKIDGKDKSAALIAIKGQTQKSWDMLKTEGHQCRLLRTLSHPCVIKFYGICVVTPPCRFLLEFVPGKL
;
A
#
# COMPACT_ATOMS: atom_id res chain seq x y z
N MET A 1 6.43 16.29 -44.30
CA MET A 1 6.93 17.04 -43.14
C MET A 1 5.83 17.10 -42.12
N GLU A 2 5.89 16.26 -41.08
CA GLU A 2 5.44 16.57 -39.72
C GLU A 2 5.80 15.37 -38.85
N SER A 3 6.85 15.56 -38.06
CA SER A 3 7.46 14.56 -37.19
C SER A 3 6.71 14.56 -35.86
N SER A 4 5.94 13.51 -35.59
CA SER A 4 5.32 13.24 -34.30
C SER A 4 6.38 12.73 -33.32
N SER A 5 6.99 13.65 -32.59
CA SER A 5 7.90 13.34 -31.48
C SER A 5 7.12 13.32 -30.16
N SER A 6 6.69 12.13 -29.75
CA SER A 6 6.07 11.89 -28.44
C SER A 6 7.13 12.05 -27.35
N ILE A 7 7.10 13.19 -26.66
CA ILE A 7 7.99 13.51 -25.55
C ILE A 7 7.61 12.64 -24.34
N THR A 8 8.44 11.63 -24.06
CA THR A 8 8.41 10.83 -22.84
C THR A 8 8.95 11.67 -21.67
N GLN A 9 8.09 12.40 -20.97
CA GLN A 9 8.49 13.04 -19.72
C GLN A 9 8.44 12.03 -18.56
N SER A 10 9.61 11.47 -18.28
CA SER A 10 9.89 10.73 -17.05
C SER A 10 9.87 11.71 -15.86
N PHE A 11 8.77 11.72 -15.10
CA PHE A 11 8.68 12.52 -13.87
C PHE A 11 9.30 11.75 -12.71
N SER A 12 10.57 12.00 -12.45
CA SER A 12 11.21 11.65 -11.17
C SER A 12 10.62 12.51 -10.06
N ILE A 13 9.81 11.90 -9.19
CA ILE A 13 9.33 12.51 -7.94
C ILE A 13 10.44 12.33 -6.89
N GLN A 14 11.51 13.10 -7.05
CA GLN A 14 12.44 13.40 -5.98
C GLN A 14 12.16 14.84 -5.60
N TRP A 15 11.89 15.12 -4.32
CA TRP A 15 11.85 16.42 -3.61
C TRP A 15 10.64 16.53 -2.68
N MET A 16 10.81 16.08 -1.44
CA MET A 16 10.08 16.61 -0.28
C MET A 16 10.80 16.20 1.02
N ARG A 17 11.94 16.86 1.32
CA ARG A 17 12.66 16.74 2.61
C ARG A 17 13.17 18.09 3.14
N SER A 18 12.44 19.19 2.94
CA SER A 18 12.79 20.43 3.64
C SER A 18 11.55 21.22 4.03
N SER A 19 11.39 21.41 5.34
CA SER A 19 10.26 22.03 6.02
C SER A 19 10.35 23.56 6.02
N SER A 20 10.50 24.18 4.85
CA SER A 20 10.51 25.65 4.75
C SER A 20 9.90 26.09 3.42
N ILE A 21 8.80 26.84 3.53
CA ILE A 21 8.04 27.53 2.47
C ILE A 21 7.43 26.57 1.44
N PHE A 22 6.24 26.05 1.75
CA PHE A 22 5.34 25.52 0.74
C PHE A 22 4.90 26.67 -0.19
N ARG A 23 5.65 26.88 -1.27
CA ARG A 23 5.20 27.72 -2.38
C ARG A 23 3.95 27.06 -2.96
N ALA A 24 2.82 27.75 -2.87
CA ALA A 24 1.55 27.25 -3.38
C ALA A 24 1.60 27.18 -4.92
N THR A 25 1.80 25.98 -5.45
CA THR A 25 1.93 25.76 -6.89
C THR A 25 0.54 25.68 -7.53
N PHE A 26 0.28 26.58 -8.47
CA PHE A 26 -0.90 26.48 -9.33
C PHE A 26 -0.63 25.51 -10.47
N LEU A 27 -1.50 24.51 -10.61
CA LEU A 27 -1.49 23.55 -11.72
C LEU A 27 -2.75 23.72 -12.55
N LYS A 28 -2.62 23.59 -13.87
CA LYS A 28 -3.77 23.59 -14.80
C LYS A 28 -4.13 22.16 -15.13
N ILE A 29 -5.16 21.61 -14.50
CA ILE A 29 -5.64 20.24 -14.73
C ILE A 29 -6.99 20.32 -15.43
N ARG A 30 -7.11 19.72 -16.62
CA ARG A 30 -8.38 19.68 -17.40
C ARG A 30 -9.07 21.06 -17.48
N ARG A 31 -8.31 22.11 -17.83
CA ARG A 31 -8.73 23.53 -17.90
C ARG A 31 -9.13 24.20 -16.57
N LYS A 32 -9.06 23.51 -15.42
CA LYS A 32 -9.27 24.11 -14.10
C LYS A 32 -7.94 24.54 -13.48
N LYS A 33 -7.90 25.72 -12.86
CA LYS A 33 -6.76 26.20 -12.07
C LYS A 33 -6.88 25.61 -10.67
N VAL A 34 -5.98 24.70 -10.32
CA VAL A 34 -5.95 23.98 -9.04
C VAL A 34 -4.77 24.48 -8.23
N LEU A 35 -5.00 24.80 -6.96
CA LEU A 35 -3.94 25.17 -6.02
C LEU A 35 -3.66 23.97 -5.11
N LEU A 36 -2.44 23.45 -5.15
CA LEU A 36 -2.00 22.46 -4.17
C LEU A 36 -1.73 23.16 -2.84
N ARG A 37 -2.45 22.76 -1.79
CA ARG A 37 -2.29 23.33 -0.44
C ARG A 37 -1.37 22.48 0.41
N THR A 38 -1.71 21.20 0.58
CA THR A 38 -1.03 20.30 1.51
C THR A 38 -0.77 18.96 0.85
N GLY A 39 0.48 18.50 0.90
CA GLY A 39 0.81 17.13 0.50
C GLY A 39 0.31 16.13 1.54
N ILE A 40 -0.46 15.14 1.11
CA ILE A 40 -0.86 14.02 1.96
C ILE A 40 0.27 12.98 1.91
N THR A 41 0.96 12.80 3.03
CA THR A 41 2.01 11.78 3.16
C THR A 41 1.41 10.42 3.47
N LEU A 42 2.24 9.37 3.36
CA LEU A 42 1.86 8.04 3.81
C LEU A 42 1.45 8.06 5.29
N ALA A 43 0.41 7.32 5.60
CA ALA A 43 -0.03 7.13 6.97
C ALA A 43 0.88 6.15 7.73
N PRO A 44 0.89 6.16 9.07
CA PRO A 44 1.79 5.31 9.86
C PRO A 44 1.61 3.79 9.64
N TRP A 45 0.41 3.36 9.23
CA TRP A 45 0.08 1.97 8.90
C TRP A 45 0.32 1.62 7.41
N GLU A 46 0.85 2.55 6.62
CA GLU A 46 1.20 2.31 5.22
C GLU A 46 2.68 1.96 5.09
N PHE A 47 2.93 0.71 4.71
CA PHE A 47 4.26 0.16 4.53
C PHE A 47 4.77 0.40 3.12
N LYS A 48 6.08 0.57 3.01
CA LYS A 48 6.78 0.53 1.72
C LYS A 48 7.17 -0.91 1.42
N THR A 49 7.22 -1.26 0.14
CA THR A 49 7.58 -2.61 -0.33
C THR A 49 8.92 -3.10 0.24
N ARG A 50 9.89 -2.20 0.42
CA ARG A 50 11.22 -2.52 0.97
C ARG A 50 11.23 -2.89 2.46
N ASP A 51 10.19 -2.52 3.19
CA ASP A 51 10.05 -2.79 4.64
C ASP A 51 9.35 -4.13 4.88
N ILE A 52 9.05 -4.87 3.80
CA ILE A 52 8.36 -6.16 3.80
C ILE A 52 9.28 -7.19 3.13
N ARG A 53 9.61 -8.25 3.84
CA ARG A 53 10.32 -9.42 3.32
C ARG A 53 9.36 -10.59 3.22
N VAL A 54 8.91 -10.88 2.00
CA VAL A 54 8.01 -12.00 1.73
C VAL A 54 8.77 -13.31 1.94
N GLY A 55 8.17 -14.23 2.68
CA GLY A 55 8.70 -15.56 2.96
C GLY A 55 7.84 -16.66 2.34
N GLU A 56 7.73 -17.77 3.07
CA GLU A 56 7.03 -18.99 2.66
C GLU A 56 5.55 -18.75 2.31
N TYR A 57 5.08 -19.40 1.23
CA TYR A 57 3.66 -19.47 0.90
C TYR A 57 2.93 -20.38 1.90
N VAL A 58 1.85 -19.88 2.49
CA VAL A 58 1.05 -20.59 3.49
C VAL A 58 -0.17 -21.23 2.84
N GLY A 59 -0.79 -20.51 1.91
CA GLY A 59 -2.05 -20.91 1.31
C GLY A 59 -2.66 -19.79 0.51
N GLY A 60 -3.83 -20.02 -0.07
CA GLY A 60 -4.45 -19.04 -0.97
C GLY A 60 -5.51 -19.71 -1.82
N GLN A 61 -6.45 -18.90 -2.32
CA GLN A 61 -7.50 -19.38 -3.20
C GLN A 61 -7.84 -18.31 -4.25
N GLY A 62 -7.88 -18.74 -5.51
CA GLY A 62 -8.26 -17.88 -6.63
C GLY A 62 -7.32 -16.70 -6.81
N VAL A 63 -7.79 -15.49 -6.49
CA VAL A 63 -7.04 -14.22 -6.67
C VAL A 63 -6.23 -13.83 -5.43
N VAL A 64 -6.27 -14.64 -4.36
CA VAL A 64 -5.66 -14.34 -3.07
C VAL A 64 -4.55 -15.32 -2.77
N ASP A 65 -3.39 -14.79 -2.38
CA ASP A 65 -2.28 -15.57 -1.84
C ASP A 65 -1.93 -15.09 -0.45
N ILE A 66 -1.62 -16.04 0.42
CA ILE A 66 -1.25 -15.83 1.80
C ILE A 66 0.17 -16.36 1.97
N CYS A 67 1.07 -15.48 2.37
CA CYS A 67 2.46 -15.83 2.67
C CYS A 67 2.80 -15.43 4.10
N LYS A 68 3.75 -16.13 4.72
CA LYS A 68 4.50 -15.59 5.87
C LYS A 68 5.37 -14.45 5.36
N CYS A 69 5.59 -13.45 6.20
CA CYS A 69 6.53 -12.38 5.91
C CYS A 69 7.16 -11.84 7.19
N LEU A 70 8.24 -11.08 7.01
CA LEU A 70 8.82 -10.24 8.05
C LEU A 70 8.57 -8.78 7.67
N ILE A 71 8.03 -8.01 8.60
CA ILE A 71 7.78 -6.58 8.45
C ILE A 71 8.61 -5.80 9.45
N LYS A 72 9.09 -4.64 9.05
CA LYS A 72 9.87 -3.76 9.94
C LYS A 72 8.96 -2.75 10.62
N ILE A 73 8.78 -2.87 11.92
CA ILE A 73 8.02 -1.93 12.77
C ILE A 73 8.98 -1.41 13.84
N ASP A 74 9.13 -0.09 13.94
CA ASP A 74 10.02 0.56 14.92
C ASP A 74 11.46 0.01 14.88
N GLY A 75 11.95 -0.31 13.68
CA GLY A 75 13.28 -0.87 13.46
C GLY A 75 13.43 -2.36 13.80
N LYS A 76 12.40 -3.00 14.35
CA LYS A 76 12.39 -4.43 14.69
C LYS A 76 11.66 -5.23 13.62
N ASP A 77 12.23 -6.37 13.26
CA ASP A 77 11.58 -7.32 12.36
C ASP A 77 10.52 -8.09 13.16
N LYS A 78 9.30 -8.15 12.60
CA LYS A 78 8.16 -8.86 13.19
C LYS A 78 7.57 -9.82 12.18
N SER A 79 7.25 -11.05 12.61
CA SER A 79 6.55 -12.02 11.76
C SER A 79 5.09 -11.62 11.56
N ALA A 80 4.63 -11.71 10.31
CA ALA A 80 3.29 -11.32 9.90
C ALA A 80 2.78 -12.22 8.77
N ALA A 81 1.46 -12.28 8.63
CA ALA A 81 0.79 -12.83 7.47
C ALA A 81 0.63 -11.73 6.41
N LEU A 82 0.95 -12.05 5.17
CA LEU A 82 0.82 -11.18 4.02
C LEU A 82 -0.26 -11.75 3.12
N ILE A 83 -1.34 -10.99 2.95
CA ILE A 83 -2.39 -11.30 1.99
C ILE A 83 -2.14 -10.45 0.74
N ALA A 84 -1.83 -11.09 -0.38
CA ALA A 84 -1.64 -10.45 -1.67
C ALA A 84 -2.84 -10.73 -2.57
N ILE A 85 -3.35 -9.70 -3.23
CA ILE A 85 -4.38 -9.84 -4.25
C ILE A 85 -3.71 -9.74 -5.62
N LYS A 86 -3.77 -10.83 -6.39
CA LYS A 86 -3.18 -10.93 -7.72
C LYS A 86 -4.18 -10.59 -8.82
N GLY A 87 -3.64 -10.11 -9.94
CA GLY A 87 -4.39 -9.81 -11.16
C GLY A 87 -5.04 -8.43 -11.16
N GLN A 88 -5.70 -8.12 -12.27
CA GLN A 88 -6.45 -6.87 -12.48
C GLN A 88 -7.87 -7.13 -13.02
N THR A 89 -8.42 -8.29 -12.69
CA THR A 89 -9.78 -8.69 -13.06
C THR A 89 -10.81 -8.01 -12.15
N GLN A 90 -12.08 -7.96 -12.56
CA GLN A 90 -13.16 -7.41 -11.71
C GLN A 90 -13.20 -8.11 -10.33
N LYS A 91 -13.04 -9.43 -10.32
CA LYS A 91 -12.96 -10.23 -9.09
C LYS A 91 -11.83 -9.80 -8.16
N SER A 92 -10.66 -9.44 -8.71
CA SER A 92 -9.53 -8.93 -7.91
C SER A 92 -9.84 -7.56 -7.30
N TRP A 93 -10.49 -6.68 -8.05
CA TRP A 93 -10.90 -5.35 -7.55
C TRP A 93 -11.97 -5.44 -6.46
N ASP A 94 -12.91 -6.37 -6.60
CA ASP A 94 -13.96 -6.59 -5.59
C ASP A 94 -13.36 -7.18 -4.31
N MET A 95 -12.44 -8.16 -4.44
CA MET A 95 -11.69 -8.68 -3.30
C MET A 95 -10.86 -7.58 -2.61
N LEU A 96 -10.20 -6.70 -3.37
CA LEU A 96 -9.41 -5.59 -2.83
C LEU A 96 -10.26 -4.62 -2.01
N LYS A 97 -11.48 -4.31 -2.48
CA LYS A 97 -12.42 -3.46 -1.74
C LYS A 97 -12.86 -4.11 -0.44
N THR A 98 -13.18 -5.41 -0.48
CA THR A 98 -13.60 -6.19 0.69
C THR A 98 -12.48 -6.25 1.74
N GLU A 99 -11.28 -6.67 1.35
CA GLU A 99 -10.12 -6.72 2.25
C GLU A 99 -9.75 -5.34 2.80
N GLY A 100 -9.82 -4.31 1.96
CA GLY A 100 -9.63 -2.94 2.40
C GLY A 100 -10.67 -2.48 3.43
N HIS A 101 -11.92 -2.94 3.32
CA HIS A 101 -12.96 -2.65 4.31
C HIS A 101 -12.68 -3.38 5.64
N GLN A 102 -12.34 -4.67 5.59
CA GLN A 102 -11.95 -5.45 6.77
C GLN A 102 -10.77 -4.81 7.51
N CYS A 103 -9.72 -4.41 6.79
CA CYS A 103 -8.57 -3.77 7.39
C CYS A 103 -8.90 -2.42 8.06
N ARG A 104 -9.84 -1.66 7.49
CA ARG A 104 -10.31 -0.41 8.12
C ARG A 104 -11.00 -0.66 9.46
N LEU A 105 -11.78 -1.74 9.57
CA LEU A 105 -12.42 -2.17 10.82
C LEU A 105 -11.38 -2.69 11.82
N LEU A 106 -10.50 -3.58 11.39
CA LEU A 106 -9.46 -4.17 12.26
C LEU A 106 -8.49 -3.11 12.81
N ARG A 107 -8.24 -2.03 12.07
CA ARG A 107 -7.36 -0.93 12.50
C ARG A 107 -7.83 -0.27 13.81
N THR A 108 -9.13 -0.31 14.12
CA THR A 108 -9.67 0.26 15.36
C THR A 108 -9.82 -0.76 16.49
N LEU A 109 -9.54 -2.04 16.24
CA LEU A 109 -9.72 -3.12 17.20
C LEU A 109 -8.38 -3.54 17.80
N SER A 110 -8.34 -3.71 19.12
CA SER A 110 -7.17 -4.19 19.85
C SER A 110 -7.61 -5.07 21.00
N HIS A 111 -7.75 -6.38 20.72
CA HIS A 111 -8.19 -7.37 21.69
C HIS A 111 -7.44 -8.70 21.45
N PRO A 112 -7.09 -9.48 22.50
CA PRO A 112 -6.34 -10.74 22.34
C PRO A 112 -7.00 -11.78 21.42
N CYS A 113 -8.33 -11.77 21.32
CA CYS A 113 -9.09 -12.70 20.45
C CYS A 113 -9.38 -12.15 19.05
N VAL A 114 -8.83 -10.98 18.71
CA VAL A 114 -8.99 -10.36 17.39
C VAL A 114 -7.62 -10.25 16.75
N ILE A 115 -7.51 -10.73 15.51
CA ILE A 115 -6.25 -10.70 14.76
C ILE A 115 -5.72 -9.26 14.66
N LYS A 116 -4.45 -9.06 14.99
CA LYS A 116 -3.88 -7.72 14.95
C LYS A 116 -3.60 -7.30 13.50
N PHE A 117 -4.16 -6.17 13.10
CA PHE A 117 -3.80 -5.50 11.85
C PHE A 117 -2.53 -4.69 12.03
N TYR A 118 -1.54 -4.92 11.16
CA TYR A 118 -0.29 -4.15 11.17
C TYR A 118 -0.33 -3.01 10.16
N GLY A 119 -0.84 -3.26 8.94
CA GLY A 119 -0.85 -2.24 7.91
C GLY A 119 -1.11 -2.76 6.51
N ILE A 120 -0.87 -1.89 5.53
CA ILE A 120 -1.02 -2.19 4.10
C ILE A 120 0.17 -1.66 3.30
N CYS A 121 0.48 -2.31 2.18
CA CYS A 121 1.37 -1.78 1.16
C CYS A 121 0.60 -1.62 -0.14
N VAL A 122 0.26 -0.36 -0.46
CA VAL A 122 -0.51 0.03 -1.65
C VAL A 122 0.32 0.77 -2.70
N VAL A 123 1.54 1.18 -2.34
CA VAL A 123 2.41 2.02 -3.20
C VAL A 123 2.85 1.27 -4.46
N THR A 124 3.10 -0.03 -4.34
CA THR A 124 3.54 -0.86 -5.47
C THR A 124 2.63 -2.08 -5.59
N PRO A 125 2.04 -2.35 -6.77
CA PRO A 125 1.26 -3.55 -6.97
C PRO A 125 2.12 -4.83 -6.79
N PRO A 126 1.52 -5.97 -6.41
CA PRO A 126 0.14 -6.12 -5.93
C PRO A 126 -0.07 -5.45 -4.57
N CYS A 127 -1.31 -5.05 -4.27
CA CYS A 127 -1.67 -4.57 -2.94
C CYS A 127 -1.50 -5.71 -1.92
N ARG A 128 -0.87 -5.40 -0.79
CA ARG A 128 -0.56 -6.37 0.27
C ARG A 128 -1.15 -5.90 1.59
N PHE A 129 -1.87 -6.78 2.27
CA PHE A 129 -2.41 -6.56 3.61
C PHE A 129 -1.56 -7.34 4.62
N LEU A 130 -1.20 -6.68 5.72
CA LEU A 130 -0.29 -7.20 6.73
C LEU A 130 -1.03 -7.39 8.04
N LEU A 131 -1.14 -8.65 8.46
CA LEU A 131 -1.88 -9.08 9.64
C LEU A 131 -0.95 -9.92 10.53
N GLU A 132 -1.37 -10.13 11.77
CA GLU A 132 -0.73 -11.09 12.66
C GLU A 132 -0.73 -12.50 12.06
N PHE A 133 0.43 -13.15 12.07
CA PHE A 133 0.52 -14.54 11.66
C PHE A 133 0.15 -15.42 12.85
N VAL A 134 -0.96 -16.15 12.75
CA VAL A 134 -1.41 -17.11 13.76
C VAL A 134 -1.04 -18.52 13.28
N PRO A 135 -0.03 -19.17 13.86
CA PRO A 135 0.26 -20.56 13.55
C PRO A 135 -0.86 -21.43 14.12
N GLY A 136 -1.64 -22.07 13.25
CA GLY A 136 -2.54 -23.12 13.67
C GLY A 136 -1.73 -24.32 14.17
N LYS A 137 -2.05 -24.84 15.35
CA LYS A 137 -1.83 -26.27 15.61
C LYS A 137 -3.03 -26.98 14.99
N LEU A 138 -2.80 -27.60 13.83
CA LEU A 138 -3.70 -28.66 13.35
C LEU A 138 -3.45 -29.92 14.18
#